data_AF-W2TUZ1-F1
#
_entry.id   AF-W2TUZ1-F1
#
_cell.length_a   1.000
_cell.length_b   1.000
_cell.length_c   1.000
_cell.angle_alpha   90.00
_cell.angle_beta   90.00
_cell.angle_gamma   90.00
#
_symmetry.space_group_name_H-M   'P 1'
#
loop_
_entity.id
_entity.type
_entity.pdbx_description
1 polymer ?
#
loop_
_entity_poly.entity_id
_entity_poly.type
_entity_poly.pdbx_seq_one_letter_code
_entity_poly.pdbx_strand_id
1 'polypeptide(L)'
;MTMLARGYVYWTNIHRDIEETVRHCRNCQEAAKMPKKTVLIFWTSEKKPLDRIHIDYAGPLNAKIFENSYLSCELGFRGEISRGCFSQEY
;
A
#
# COMPACT_ATOMS: atom_id res chain seq x y z
N MET A 1 -5.89 -23.48 -2.39
CA MET A 1 -4.92 -24.53 -2.00
C MET A 1 -5.54 -25.55 -1.06
N THR A 2 -6.08 -25.14 0.10
CA THR A 2 -6.61 -26.05 1.13
C THR A 2 -7.76 -26.94 0.66
N MET A 3 -8.67 -26.43 -0.18
CA MET A 3 -9.77 -27.23 -0.75
C MET A 3 -9.29 -28.33 -1.70
N LEU A 4 -8.23 -28.08 -2.47
CA LEU A 4 -7.68 -29.05 -3.41
C LEU A 4 -7.01 -30.20 -2.65
N ALA A 5 -6.20 -29.88 -1.63
CA ALA A 5 -5.52 -30.88 -0.82
C ALA A 5 -6.49 -31.83 -0.08
N ARG A 6 -7.57 -31.28 0.49
CA ARG A 6 -8.61 -32.07 1.18
C ARG A 6 -9.37 -33.05 0.28
N GLY A 7 -9.34 -32.87 -1.05
CA GLY A 7 -9.95 -33.78 -2.01
C GLY A 7 -9.13 -35.05 -2.26
N TYR A 8 -7.83 -35.03 -1.94
CA TYR A 8 -6.90 -36.13 -2.25
C TYR A 8 -6.31 -36.79 -0.99
N VAL A 9 -6.14 -36.03 0.09
CA VAL A 9 -5.40 -36.49 1.29
C VAL A 9 -6.01 -35.92 2.58
N TYR A 10 -5.95 -36.68 3.67
CA TYR A 10 -6.49 -36.29 4.98
C TYR A 10 -5.59 -36.71 6.14
N TRP A 11 -5.32 -35.78 7.05
CA TRP A 11 -4.76 -36.02 8.38
C TRP A 11 -5.12 -34.85 9.32
N THR A 12 -4.93 -35.05 10.63
CA THR A 12 -5.44 -34.17 11.70
C THR A 12 -4.98 -32.71 11.62
N ASN A 13 -3.77 -32.45 11.09
CA ASN A 13 -3.13 -31.13 11.08
C ASN A 13 -2.82 -30.57 9.68
N ILE A 14 -3.49 -31.08 8.63
CA ILE A 14 -3.24 -30.68 7.24
C ILE A 14 -3.26 -29.16 7.00
N HIS A 15 -4.10 -28.41 7.73
CA HIS A 15 -4.15 -26.96 7.63
C HIS A 15 -2.86 -26.30 8.10
N ARG A 16 -2.40 -26.69 9.28
CA ARG A 16 -1.21 -26.14 9.89
C ARG A 16 0.01 -26.41 9.02
N ASP A 17 0.12 -27.63 8.50
CA ASP A 17 1.27 -28.03 7.70
C ASP A 17 1.28 -27.29 6.33
N ILE A 18 0.11 -27.04 5.73
CA ILE A 18 -0.01 -26.20 4.53
C ILE A 18 0.39 -24.74 4.85
N GLU A 19 -0.09 -24.18 5.96
CA GLU A 19 0.26 -22.82 6.37
C GLU A 19 1.76 -22.65 6.63
N GLU A 20 2.38 -23.60 7.32
CA GLU A 20 3.83 -23.63 7.57
C GLU A 20 4.61 -23.75 6.25
N THR A 21 4.15 -24.60 5.33
CA THR A 21 4.80 -24.75 4.02
C THR A 21 4.76 -23.46 3.21
N VAL A 22 3.60 -22.81 3.14
CA VAL A 22 3.43 -21.51 2.45
C VAL A 22 4.23 -20.42 3.15
N ARG A 23 4.31 -20.45 4.50
CA ARG A 23 5.09 -19.49 5.28
C ARG A 23 6.59 -19.58 5.00
N HIS A 24 7.15 -20.75 4.73
CA HIS A 24 8.59 -20.89 4.42
C HIS A 24 8.92 -20.78 2.92
N CYS A 25 7.90 -20.75 2.06
CA CYS A 25 8.06 -20.66 0.61
C CYS A 25 8.33 -19.21 0.16
N ARG A 26 9.55 -18.92 -0.29
CA ARG A 26 9.96 -17.58 -0.77
C ARG A 26 9.08 -17.06 -1.91
N ASN A 27 8.89 -17.86 -2.96
CA ASN A 27 8.06 -17.46 -4.12
C ASN A 27 6.62 -17.16 -3.70
N CYS A 28 6.11 -17.90 -2.71
CA CYS A 28 4.76 -17.72 -2.19
C CYS A 28 4.62 -16.43 -1.38
N GLN A 29 5.67 -16.04 -0.64
CA GLN A 29 5.75 -14.76 0.08
C GLN A 29 5.84 -13.58 -0.90
N GLU A 30 6.67 -13.69 -1.94
CA GLU A 30 6.83 -12.64 -2.96
C GLU A 30 5.54 -12.43 -3.76
N ALA A 31 4.79 -13.50 -4.05
CA ALA A 31 3.49 -13.44 -4.72
C ALA A 31 2.31 -13.20 -3.75
N ALA A 32 2.56 -13.08 -2.44
CA ALA A 32 1.50 -12.89 -1.47
C ALA A 32 0.84 -11.52 -1.69
N LYS A 33 -0.47 -11.46 -1.46
CA LYS A 33 -1.18 -10.17 -1.47
C LYS A 33 -0.60 -9.30 -0.36
N MET A 34 -0.38 -8.02 -0.66
CA MET A 34 0.02 -7.05 0.35
C MET A 34 -0.98 -7.09 1.52
N PRO A 35 -0.50 -6.98 2.77
CA PRO A 35 -1.38 -6.91 3.92
C PRO A 35 -2.35 -5.73 3.75
N LYS A 36 -3.53 -5.83 4.37
CA LYS A 36 -4.48 -4.70 4.38
C LYS A 36 -3.75 -3.47 4.89
N LYS A 37 -3.80 -2.39 4.11
CA LYS A 37 -3.19 -1.11 4.48
C LYS A 37 -3.66 -0.76 5.89
N THR A 38 -2.69 -0.52 6.77
CA THR A 38 -2.95 -0.17 8.16
C THR A 38 -3.75 1.14 8.25
N VAL A 39 -4.34 1.40 9.42
CA VAL A 39 -5.03 2.68 9.67
C VAL A 39 -4.01 3.80 9.45
N LEU A 40 -4.33 4.70 8.51
CA LEU A 40 -3.53 5.89 8.28
C LEU A 40 -3.56 6.74 9.56
N ILE A 41 -2.40 6.90 10.19
CA ILE A 41 -2.24 7.88 11.26
C ILE A 41 -1.95 9.21 10.58
N PHE A 42 -2.89 10.14 10.72
CA PHE A 42 -2.72 11.48 10.20
C PHE A 42 -1.72 12.27 11.02
N TRP A 43 -0.97 13.14 10.35
CA TRP A 43 -0.16 14.16 11.00
C TRP A 43 -1.06 15.09 11.82
N THR A 44 -0.63 15.44 13.03
CA THR A 44 -1.34 16.40 13.87
C THR A 44 -1.40 17.76 13.18
N SER A 45 -2.54 18.43 13.23
CA SER A 45 -2.67 19.81 12.74
C SER A 45 -1.75 20.77 13.49
N GLU A 46 -1.21 21.72 12.75
CA GLU A 46 -0.39 22.82 13.25
C GLU A 46 -1.22 23.78 14.13
N LYS A 47 -0.64 24.31 15.21
CA LYS A 47 -1.33 25.19 16.17
C LYS A 47 -1.05 26.68 15.91
N LYS A 48 0.06 26.98 15.23
CA LYS A 48 0.53 28.32 14.89
C LYS A 48 1.09 28.35 13.46
N PRO A 49 1.15 29.53 12.82
CA PRO A 49 1.79 29.69 11.53
C PRO A 49 3.25 29.24 11.61
N LEU A 50 3.71 28.48 10.61
CA LEU A 50 5.08 27.93 10.50
C LEU A 50 5.47 26.86 11.53
N ASP A 51 4.51 26.21 12.19
CA ASP A 51 4.80 25.06 13.07
C ASP A 51 5.38 23.85 12.31
N ARG A 52 5.03 23.70 11.02
CA ARG A 52 5.53 22.64 10.14
C ARG A 52 5.56 23.13 8.69
N ILE A 53 6.67 22.83 7.98
CA ILE A 53 6.85 23.15 6.56
C ILE A 53 7.07 21.83 5.83
N HIS A 54 6.23 21.55 4.84
CA HIS A 54 6.41 20.41 3.93
C HIS A 54 7.02 20.93 2.63
N ILE A 55 8.13 20.32 2.20
CA ILE A 55 8.83 20.67 0.95
C ILE A 55 8.95 19.37 0.16
N ASP A 56 8.26 19.30 -0.97
CA ASP A 56 8.34 18.19 -1.90
C ASP A 56 8.92 18.68 -3.23
N TYR A 57 9.82 17.91 -3.81
CA TYR A 57 10.27 18.15 -5.18
C TYR A 57 9.21 17.61 -6.15
N ALA A 58 8.69 18.48 -7.02
CA ALA A 58 7.94 18.01 -8.17
C ALA A 58 8.89 17.20 -9.07
N GLY A 59 8.44 16.00 -9.47
CA GLY A 59 9.20 15.08 -10.32
C GLY A 59 9.62 15.68 -11.67
N PRO A 60 10.42 14.94 -12.47
CA PRO A 60 11.25 15.48 -13.54
C PRO A 60 10.48 16.33 -14.55
N LEU A 61 10.96 17.56 -14.75
CA LEU A 61 10.38 18.58 -15.64
C LEU A 61 10.41 18.20 -17.13
N ASN A 62 11.16 17.16 -17.50
CA ASN A 62 11.44 16.78 -18.89
C ASN A 62 11.07 15.33 -19.17
N ALA A 63 9.77 15.03 -19.06
CA ALA A 63 9.07 13.85 -19.58
C ALA A 63 9.88 12.97 -20.56
N LYS A 64 10.45 11.87 -20.05
CA LYS A 64 10.15 10.57 -20.66
C LYS A 64 9.04 9.96 -19.82
N ILE A 65 7.81 10.31 -20.19
CA ILE A 65 6.60 9.68 -19.69
C ILE A 65 6.67 8.22 -20.14
N PHE A 66 6.95 7.31 -19.21
CA PHE A 66 6.46 5.95 -19.35
C PHE A 66 5.02 5.96 -18.86
N GLU A 67 4.13 5.82 -19.85
CA GLU A 67 2.74 5.42 -19.80
C GLU A 67 2.19 5.00 -18.42
N ASN A 68 1.17 5.77 -17.99
CA ASN A 68 -0.06 5.35 -17.30
C ASN A 68 -0.36 5.93 -15.89
N SER A 69 -1.48 6.66 -15.87
CA SER A 69 -2.56 6.69 -14.87
C SER A 69 -2.48 7.56 -13.59
N TYR A 70 -2.00 8.80 -13.63
CA TYR A 70 -2.20 9.75 -12.51
C TYR A 70 -2.83 11.10 -12.90
N LEU A 71 -3.53 11.14 -14.04
CA LEU A 71 -4.13 12.35 -14.63
C LEU A 71 -5.47 12.79 -14.00
N SER A 72 -5.66 12.61 -12.68
CA SER A 72 -6.92 13.04 -12.01
C SER A 72 -6.72 13.88 -10.74
N CYS A 73 -5.58 14.56 -10.59
CA CYS A 73 -5.39 15.58 -9.54
C CYS A 73 -5.40 17.01 -10.11
N GLU A 74 -6.18 17.25 -11.16
CA GLU A 74 -6.48 18.61 -11.59
C GLU A 74 -7.83 19.07 -11.02
N LEU A 75 -7.83 20.33 -10.57
CA LEU A 75 -8.98 21.18 -10.20
C LEU A 75 -9.42 21.12 -8.72
N GLY A 76 -8.56 21.67 -7.86
CA GLY A 76 -8.90 22.10 -6.50
C GLY A 76 -8.26 23.43 -6.08
N PHE A 77 -8.03 24.37 -6.99
CA PHE A 77 -7.56 25.73 -6.68
C PHE A 77 -8.73 26.60 -6.14
N ARG A 78 -9.24 26.25 -4.96
CA ARG A 78 -10.05 27.16 -4.13
C ARG A 78 -9.76 26.87 -2.66
N GLY A 79 -8.80 27.61 -2.10
CA GLY A 79 -8.85 28.10 -0.72
C GLY A 79 -8.94 27.13 0.46
N GLU A 80 -8.82 25.81 0.31
CA GLU A 80 -8.83 24.86 1.44
C GLU A 80 -7.65 23.89 1.35
N ILE A 81 -6.57 24.23 2.05
CA ILE A 81 -5.41 23.35 2.25
C ILE A 81 -5.78 22.30 3.30
N SER A 82 -6.59 21.32 2.94
CA SER A 82 -6.74 20.11 3.74
C SER A 82 -7.51 19.04 2.97
N ARG A 83 -6.77 18.26 2.17
CA ARG A 83 -7.01 16.84 1.80
C ARG A 83 -6.07 16.47 0.67
N GLY A 84 -4.76 16.60 0.91
CA GLY A 84 -3.74 16.07 0.01
C GLY A 84 -3.57 14.58 0.27
N CYS A 85 -3.83 13.78 -0.76
CA CYS A 85 -3.61 12.34 -0.79
C CYS A 85 -2.10 12.07 -0.63
N PHE A 86 -1.62 11.92 0.60
CA PHE A 86 -0.24 11.54 0.87
C PHE A 86 -0.16 10.02 0.82
N SER A 87 0.23 9.49 -0.33
CA SER A 87 0.64 8.10 -0.49
C SER A 87 1.94 7.89 0.28
N GLN A 88 1.84 7.60 1.59
CA GLN A 88 2.95 6.97 2.29
C GLN A 88 3.05 5.53 1.80
N GLU A 89 3.98 5.29 0.88
CA GLU A 89 4.65 4.01 0.72
C GLU A 89 5.71 3.92 1.82
N TYR A 90 5.43 3.07 2.81
CA TYR A 90 6.43 2.39 3.64
C TYR A 90 6.04 0.92 3.70
#